data_AF-A0A2T5IKT5-F1
#
_entry.id   AF-A0A2T5IKT5-F1
#
_cell.length_a   1.000
_cell.length_b   1.000
_cell.length_c   1.000
_cell.angle_alpha   90.00
_cell.angle_beta   90.00
_cell.angle_gamma   90.00
#
_symmetry.space_group_name_H-M   'P 1'
#
loop_
_entity.id
_entity.type
_entity.pdbx_description
1 polymer ?
#
loop_
_entity_poly.entity_id
_entity_poly.type
_entity_poly.pdbx_seq_one_letter_code
_entity_poly.pdbx_strand_id
1 'polypeptide(L)'
;MSGKKRTVSKATTTEEPVVVAQEPVKEKEAVAKSQVTYPCSVLLKNNTHRRVTGSVTGGAVLMPHSENTVEVKSEGDLKQIINNFEQLNQLNKWTNGLQVIHPLGDDNA
;
A
#
# COMPACT_ATOMS: atom_id res chain seq x y z
N MET A 1 56.91 9.48 36.29
CA MET A 1 56.59 9.25 37.72
C MET A 1 55.14 8.84 37.82
N SER A 2 54.90 7.75 38.53
CA SER A 2 53.62 7.06 38.72
C SER A 2 52.92 7.59 39.97
N GLY A 3 51.63 7.88 39.90
CA GLY A 3 50.77 8.23 41.05
C GLY A 3 49.35 7.74 40.74
N LYS A 4 48.96 6.52 41.09
CA LYS A 4 48.53 5.98 42.41
C LYS A 4 47.04 6.22 42.69
N LYS A 5 46.32 5.09 42.64
CA LYS A 5 44.90 4.83 42.92
C LYS A 5 44.40 5.43 44.25
N ARG A 6 43.08 5.71 44.34
CA ARG A 6 42.19 5.32 45.46
C ARG A 6 40.72 5.48 45.10
N THR A 7 39.94 4.51 45.58
CA THR A 7 38.49 4.29 45.49
C THR A 7 37.75 4.83 46.72
N VAL A 8 36.42 4.97 46.61
CA VAL A 8 35.32 4.60 47.56
C VAL A 8 34.25 5.69 47.77
N SER A 9 33.07 5.37 47.22
CA SER A 9 31.65 5.54 47.61
C SER A 9 31.21 6.46 48.77
N LYS A 10 30.12 7.24 48.56
CA LYS A 10 28.78 7.01 49.16
C LYS A 10 27.70 7.97 48.60
N ALA A 11 26.46 7.46 48.53
CA ALA A 11 25.23 8.06 48.02
C ALA A 11 24.69 9.24 48.86
N THR A 12 23.76 10.03 48.29
CA THR A 12 22.54 10.61 48.93
C THR A 12 21.78 11.57 47.97
N THR A 13 20.55 11.17 47.63
CA THR A 13 19.29 11.96 47.58
C THR A 13 19.06 13.10 46.57
N THR A 14 18.09 12.82 45.67
CA THR A 14 16.94 13.66 45.20
C THR A 14 17.19 15.04 44.59
N GLU A 15 16.97 15.13 43.27
CA GLU A 15 15.89 15.92 42.66
C GLU A 15 15.79 15.58 41.16
N GLU A 16 14.60 15.19 40.71
CA GLU A 16 14.29 14.93 39.31
C GLU A 16 14.18 16.25 38.54
N PRO A 17 14.83 16.42 37.38
CA PRO A 17 14.26 17.19 36.30
C PRO A 17 13.58 16.22 35.34
N VAL A 18 12.27 16.41 35.17
CA VAL A 18 11.43 15.76 34.16
C VAL A 18 12.01 16.05 32.78
N VAL A 19 12.88 15.17 32.30
CA VAL A 19 13.28 15.12 30.90
C VAL A 19 12.19 14.32 30.21
N VAL A 20 11.30 15.04 29.54
CA VAL A 20 10.34 14.48 28.58
C VAL A 20 11.16 13.72 27.53
N ALA A 21 11.30 12.42 27.76
CA ALA A 21 11.75 11.48 26.75
C ALA A 21 10.66 11.47 25.68
N GLN A 22 10.88 12.23 24.61
CA GLN A 22 10.22 11.92 23.34
C GLN A 22 10.76 10.57 22.92
N GLU A 23 10.06 9.51 23.33
CA GLU A 23 10.17 8.22 22.67
C GLU A 23 9.95 8.49 21.17
N PRO A 24 10.82 7.97 20.28
CA PRO A 24 10.45 7.91 18.88
C PRO A 24 9.23 7.00 18.85
N VAL A 25 8.05 7.59 18.69
CA VAL A 25 6.83 6.88 18.35
C VAL A 25 7.17 6.20 17.05
N LYS A 26 7.64 4.96 17.18
CA LYS A 26 7.82 4.01 16.11
C LYS A 26 6.40 3.71 15.73
N GLU A 27 5.83 4.61 14.95
CA GLU A 27 4.61 4.45 14.20
C GLU A 27 4.90 3.29 13.26
N LYS A 28 4.81 2.09 13.83
CA LYS A 28 4.39 0.93 13.10
C LYS A 28 2.96 1.26 12.75
N GLU A 29 2.81 2.08 11.71
CA GLU A 29 1.74 1.96 10.77
C GLU A 29 1.80 0.50 10.34
N ALA A 30 1.14 -0.35 11.13
CA ALA A 30 0.69 -1.62 10.67
C ALA A 30 -0.27 -1.24 9.55
N VAL A 31 0.30 -1.02 8.36
CA VAL A 31 -0.33 -1.38 7.11
C VAL A 31 -0.75 -2.81 7.38
N ALA A 32 -1.96 -2.97 7.89
CA ALA A 32 -2.66 -4.22 7.89
C ALA A 32 -2.58 -4.59 6.43
N LYS A 33 -1.62 -5.46 6.09
CA LYS A 33 -1.59 -6.18 4.84
C LYS A 33 -2.89 -6.94 4.91
N SER A 34 -3.99 -6.32 4.48
CA SER A 34 -5.27 -6.96 4.32
C SER A 34 -4.93 -8.16 3.46
N GLN A 35 -4.88 -9.34 4.07
CA GLN A 35 -4.62 -10.56 3.32
C GLN A 35 -5.81 -10.68 2.38
N VAL A 36 -5.60 -10.25 1.13
CA VAL A 36 -6.61 -10.32 0.09
C VAL A 36 -6.95 -11.79 -0.02
N THR A 37 -8.18 -12.12 0.37
CA THR A 37 -8.69 -13.49 0.27
C THR A 37 -9.24 -13.67 -1.14
N TYR A 38 -8.78 -14.70 -1.82
CA TYR A 38 -9.21 -15.02 -3.18
C TYR A 38 -10.31 -16.10 -3.16
N PRO A 39 -11.28 -16.05 -4.09
CA PRO A 39 -11.44 -15.03 -5.12
C PRO A 39 -11.83 -13.65 -4.55
N CYS A 40 -11.33 -12.58 -5.17
CA CYS A 40 -11.64 -11.21 -4.78
C CYS A 40 -12.26 -10.44 -5.95
N SER A 41 -13.15 -9.50 -5.66
CA SER A 41 -13.69 -8.61 -6.68
C SER A 41 -12.85 -7.34 -6.76
N VAL A 42 -12.57 -6.88 -7.98
CA VAL A 42 -11.84 -5.63 -8.23
C VAL A 42 -12.60 -4.79 -9.25
N LEU A 43 -12.56 -3.48 -9.08
CA LEU A 43 -13.19 -2.54 -10.01
C LEU A 43 -12.15 -2.02 -10.98
N LEU A 44 -12.38 -2.29 -12.26
CA LEU A 44 -11.57 -1.79 -13.36
C LEU A 44 -12.22 -0.54 -13.94
N LYS A 45 -11.52 0.58 -13.92
CA LYS A 45 -12.00 1.84 -14.48
C LYS A 45 -11.25 2.18 -15.76
N ASN A 46 -11.99 2.65 -16.75
CA ASN A 46 -11.47 3.23 -17.97
C ASN A 46 -11.98 4.66 -18.13
N ASN A 47 -11.19 5.62 -17.65
CA ASN A 47 -11.44 7.05 -17.77
C ASN A 47 -10.91 7.63 -19.10
N THR A 48 -10.60 6.78 -20.07
CA THR A 48 -10.09 7.20 -21.38
C THR A 48 -11.20 7.24 -22.41
N HIS A 49 -10.98 7.98 -23.50
CA HIS A 49 -11.87 7.97 -24.67
C HIS A 49 -11.71 6.72 -25.56
N ARG A 50 -10.86 5.76 -25.16
CA ARG A 50 -10.59 4.56 -25.94
C ARG A 50 -11.27 3.36 -25.33
N ARG A 51 -11.78 2.48 -26.19
CA ARG A 51 -12.17 1.14 -25.78
C ARG A 51 -10.91 0.34 -25.46
N VAL A 52 -10.91 -0.35 -24.32
CA VAL A 52 -9.84 -1.26 -23.92
C VAL A 52 -10.39 -2.67 -23.86
N THR A 53 -9.87 -3.53 -24.73
CA THR A 53 -10.09 -4.97 -24.71
C THR A 53 -8.85 -5.60 -24.10
N GLY A 54 -8.87 -5.83 -22.79
CA GLY A 54 -7.82 -6.56 -22.13
C GLY A 54 -8.20 -8.04 -22.04
N SER A 55 -7.23 -8.92 -22.19
CA SER A 55 -7.32 -10.30 -21.69
C SER A 55 -7.30 -10.31 -20.15
N VAL A 56 -8.11 -9.47 -19.53
CA VAL A 56 -8.43 -9.57 -18.11
C VAL A 56 -9.16 -10.90 -17.95
N THR A 57 -8.88 -11.63 -16.86
CA THR A 57 -9.53 -12.89 -16.53
C THR A 57 -11.04 -12.78 -16.76
N GLY A 58 -11.56 -13.47 -17.78
CA GLY A 58 -12.98 -13.40 -18.17
C GLY A 58 -13.32 -12.57 -19.43
N GLY A 59 -12.35 -12.00 -20.15
CA GLY A 59 -12.59 -11.32 -21.43
C GLY A 59 -13.32 -9.97 -21.30
N ALA A 60 -13.14 -9.29 -20.17
CA ALA A 60 -13.81 -8.03 -19.89
C ALA A 60 -13.48 -6.95 -20.93
N VAL A 61 -14.52 -6.34 -21.50
CA VAL A 61 -14.41 -5.18 -22.39
C VAL A 61 -14.69 -3.93 -21.57
N LEU A 62 -13.74 -3.01 -21.53
CA LEU A 62 -13.94 -1.68 -20.95
C LEU A 62 -14.22 -0.69 -22.06
N MET A 63 -15.44 -0.15 -22.06
CA MET A 63 -15.84 0.92 -22.95
C MET A 63 -15.21 2.25 -22.50
N PRO A 64 -15.18 3.28 -23.35
CA PRO A 64 -14.76 4.61 -22.92
C PRO A 64 -15.59 5.10 -21.73
N HIS A 65 -14.94 5.71 -20.73
CA HIS A 65 -15.60 6.24 -19.51
C HIS A 65 -16.49 5.22 -18.79
N SER A 66 -16.06 3.95 -18.76
CA SER A 66 -16.80 2.87 -18.10
C SER A 66 -16.03 2.28 -16.94
N GLU A 67 -16.75 1.64 -16.04
CA GLU A 67 -16.21 0.79 -15.00
C GLU A 67 -16.80 -0.62 -15.10
N ASN A 68 -16.03 -1.61 -14.69
CA ASN A 68 -16.47 -2.99 -14.69
C ASN A 68 -15.84 -3.75 -13.50
N THR A 69 -16.67 -4.48 -12.78
CA THR A 69 -16.23 -5.32 -11.66
C THR A 69 -15.89 -6.70 -12.18
N VAL A 70 -14.69 -7.17 -11.90
CA VAL A 70 -14.24 -8.52 -12.29
C VAL A 70 -13.83 -9.31 -11.05
N GLU A 71 -14.11 -10.61 -11.09
CA GLU A 71 -13.67 -11.55 -10.07
C GLU A 71 -12.28 -12.09 -10.44
N VAL A 72 -11.35 -11.92 -9.51
CA VAL A 72 -9.95 -12.32 -9.64
C VAL A 72 -9.70 -13.53 -8.74
N LYS A 73 -9.21 -14.61 -9.33
CA LYS A 73 -9.10 -15.92 -8.66
C LYS A 73 -7.78 -16.10 -7.92
N SER A 74 -6.77 -15.30 -8.23
CA SER A 74 -5.44 -15.44 -7.64
C SER A 74 -4.70 -14.10 -7.56
N GLU A 75 -3.70 -14.05 -6.68
CA GLU A 75 -2.82 -12.89 -6.56
C GLU A 75 -2.00 -12.64 -7.83
N GLY A 76 -1.64 -13.70 -8.55
CA GLY A 76 -0.94 -13.59 -9.83
C GLY A 76 -1.78 -12.85 -10.87
N ASP A 77 -3.06 -13.20 -10.96
CA ASP A 77 -4.01 -12.54 -11.87
C ASP A 77 -4.16 -11.06 -11.52
N LEU A 78 -4.31 -10.72 -10.23
CA LEU A 78 -4.43 -9.32 -9.80
C LEU A 78 -3.19 -8.50 -10.19
N LYS A 79 -1.99 -9.01 -9.89
CA LYS A 79 -0.73 -8.37 -10.24
C LYS A 79 -0.59 -8.19 -11.76
N GLN A 80 -1.02 -9.19 -12.53
CA GLN A 80 -0.99 -9.11 -13.99
C GLN A 80 -1.94 -8.02 -14.51
N ILE A 81 -3.16 -7.91 -13.98
CA ILE A 81 -4.12 -6.89 -14.39
C ILE A 81 -3.57 -5.48 -14.10
N ILE A 82 -3.02 -5.26 -12.90
CA ILE A 82 -2.41 -3.98 -12.51
C ILE A 82 -1.26 -3.62 -13.45
N ASN A 83 -0.32 -4.54 -13.66
CA ASN A 83 0.84 -4.32 -14.54
C ASN A 83 0.40 -4.03 -15.99
N ASN A 84 -0.60 -4.75 -16.50
CA ASN A 84 -1.14 -4.50 -17.84
C ASN A 84 -1.75 -3.09 -17.95
N PHE A 85 -2.49 -2.64 -16.94
CA PHE A 85 -3.10 -1.31 -16.92
C PHE A 85 -2.04 -0.21 -16.85
N GLU A 86 -1.01 -0.40 -16.02
CA GLU A 86 0.14 0.52 -15.94
C GLU A 86 0.90 0.61 -17.27
N GLN A 87 1.19 -0.52 -17.91
CA GLN A 87 1.84 -0.55 -19.22
C GLN A 87 1.00 0.14 -20.29
N LEU A 88 -0.31 -0.12 -20.31
CA LEU A 88 -1.22 0.54 -21.25
C LEU A 88 -1.27 2.05 -21.02
N ASN A 89 -1.31 2.50 -19.77
CA ASN A 89 -1.23 3.92 -19.44
C ASN A 89 0.08 4.54 -19.91
N GLN A 90 1.22 3.88 -19.69
CA GLN A 90 2.54 4.36 -20.14
C GLN A 90 2.64 4.42 -21.67
N LEU A 91 2.25 3.36 -22.38
CA LEU A 91 2.29 3.27 -23.84
C LEU A 91 1.43 4.34 -24.51
N ASN A 92 0.27 4.65 -23.92
CA ASN A 92 -0.66 5.64 -24.46
C ASN A 92 -0.49 7.04 -23.85
N LYS A 93 0.47 7.23 -22.94
CA LYS A 93 0.70 8.48 -22.19
C LYS A 93 -0.56 8.98 -21.46
N TRP A 94 -1.34 8.05 -20.91
CA TRP A 94 -2.51 8.39 -20.11
C TRP A 94 -2.11 8.61 -18.65
N THR A 95 -2.39 9.80 -18.13
CA THR A 95 -2.33 10.06 -16.70
C THR A 95 -3.58 9.49 -16.05
N ASN A 96 -3.45 8.37 -15.34
CA ASN A 96 -4.55 7.72 -14.60
C ASN A 96 -5.75 7.32 -15.48
N GLY A 97 -5.51 7.01 -16.76
CA GLY A 97 -6.56 6.65 -17.71
C GLY A 97 -7.25 5.33 -17.36
N LEU A 98 -6.45 4.29 -17.15
CA LEU A 98 -6.92 3.01 -16.64
C LEU A 98 -6.55 2.86 -15.16
N GLN A 99 -7.48 2.38 -14.35
CA GLN A 99 -7.26 2.18 -12.91
C GLN A 99 -7.81 0.83 -12.46
N VAL A 100 -7.13 0.23 -11.49
CA VAL A 100 -7.56 -0.99 -10.80
C VAL A 100 -7.77 -0.63 -9.34
N ILE A 101 -9.00 -0.74 -8.86
CA ILE A 101 -9.34 -0.44 -7.47
C ILE A 101 -9.51 -1.76 -6.72
N HIS A 102 -8.65 -1.98 -5.72
CA HIS A 102 -8.71 -3.11 -4.80
C HIS A 102 -8.12 -2.73 -3.43
N PRO A 103 -8.61 -3.31 -2.31
CA PRO A 103 -9.87 -4.04 -2.21
C PRO A 103 -11.07 -3.14 -2.51
N LEU A 104 -12.17 -3.72 -2.97
CA LEU A 104 -13.46 -3.02 -3.02
C LEU A 104 -13.89 -2.75 -1.57
N GLY A 105 -13.77 -1.51 -1.13
CA GLY A 105 -14.39 -1.05 0.11
C GLY A 105 -15.90 -0.90 -0.05
N ASP A 106 -16.63 -0.78 1.06
CA ASP A 106 -18.09 -0.62 1.10
C ASP A 106 -18.61 0.55 0.24
N ASP A 107 -17.75 1.55 -0.05
CA ASP A 107 -18.06 2.71 -0.88
C ASP A 107 -17.98 2.45 -2.41
N ASN A 108 -17.44 1.31 -2.84
CA ASN A 108 -17.21 0.98 -4.25
C ASN A 108 -17.95 -0.30 -4.72
N ALA A 109 -18.91 -0.79 -3.93
CA ALA A 109 -19.70 -2.00 -4.20
C ALA A 109 -20.96 -1.73 -5.03
#